data_AF-A0A6L8U431-F1
#
_entry.id   AF-A0A6L8U431-F1
#
_cell.length_a   1.000
_cell.length_b   1.000
_cell.length_c   1.000
_cell.angle_alpha   90.00
_cell.angle_beta   90.00
_cell.angle_gamma   90.00
#
_symmetry.space_group_name_H-M   'P 1'
#
loop_
_entity.id
_entity.type
_entity.pdbx_description
1 polymer ?
#
loop_
_entity_poly.entity_id
_entity_poly.type
_entity_poly.pdbx_seq_one_letter_code
_entity_poly.pdbx_strand_id
1 'polypeptide(L)'
;AVAVRDFLDHKPEADTLILVSSPAHMRRAALIFNRALRYQPVPVTIGCSPSSYSGFNPDKWWRRKEDIQSVMSEYLKICSFLLFEKRELKR
;
A
#
# COMPACT_ATOMS: atom_id res chain seq x y z
N ALA A 1 6.13 -4.63 -3.64
CA ALA A 1 5.02 -5.59 -3.79
C ALA A 1 5.39 -6.73 -4.73
N VAL A 2 5.69 -6.49 -6.02
CA VAL A 2 6.07 -7.56 -6.98
C VAL A 2 7.29 -8.37 -6.51
N ALA A 3 8.39 -7.70 -6.18
CA ALA A 3 9.57 -8.41 -5.64
C ALA A 3 9.30 -9.21 -4.36
N VAL A 4 8.35 -8.77 -3.53
CA VAL A 4 7.95 -9.50 -2.30
C VAL A 4 7.10 -10.71 -2.67
N ARG A 5 6.18 -10.58 -3.63
CA ARG A 5 5.41 -11.70 -4.17
C ARG A 5 6.35 -12.79 -4.71
N ASP A 6 7.30 -12.40 -5.56
CA ASP A 6 8.23 -13.35 -6.18
C ASP A 6 9.15 -14.00 -5.14
N PHE A 7 9.48 -13.30 -4.04
CA PHE A 7 10.18 -13.89 -2.89
C PHE A 7 9.34 -14.92 -2.14
N LEU A 8 8.04 -14.65 -1.95
CA LEU A 8 7.10 -15.55 -1.27
C LEU A 8 6.85 -16.84 -2.08
N ASP A 9 6.88 -16.77 -3.42
CA ASP A 9 6.80 -17.97 -4.27
C ASP A 9 7.92 -18.99 -3.95
N HIS A 10 9.07 -18.53 -3.47
CA HIS A 10 10.22 -19.37 -3.11
C HIS A 10 10.26 -19.74 -1.61
N LYS A 11 9.34 -19.21 -0.80
CA LYS A 11 9.28 -19.37 0.66
C LYS A 11 7.84 -19.55 1.15
N PRO A 12 7.22 -20.73 0.90
CA PRO A 12 5.81 -20.98 1.24
C PRO A 12 5.52 -21.00 2.74
N GLU A 13 6.55 -21.08 3.60
CA GLU A 13 6.44 -21.01 5.06
C GLU A 13 6.07 -19.61 5.58
N ALA A 14 6.31 -18.56 4.79
CA ALA A 14 6.01 -17.18 5.18
C ALA A 14 4.56 -16.83 4.86
N ASP A 15 3.68 -17.00 5.85
CA ASP A 15 2.24 -16.76 5.74
C ASP A 15 1.79 -15.34 6.11
N THR A 16 2.65 -14.55 6.77
CA THR A 16 2.29 -13.27 7.37
C THR A 16 3.28 -12.17 6.99
N LEU A 17 2.76 -11.04 6.49
CA LEU A 17 3.52 -9.87 6.10
C LEU A 17 3.08 -8.64 6.90
N ILE A 18 4.01 -7.95 7.55
CA ILE A 18 3.75 -6.66 8.20
C ILE A 18 4.29 -5.53 7.33
N LEU A 19 3.39 -4.66 6.87
CA LEU A 19 3.72 -3.46 6.13
C LEU A 19 4.00 -2.31 7.09
N VAL A 20 5.20 -1.75 7.03
CA VAL A 20 5.61 -0.57 7.80
C VAL A 20 5.90 0.57 6.83
N SER A 21 5.20 1.68 6.97
CA SER A 21 5.34 2.87 6.11
C SER A 21 4.71 4.10 6.79
N SER A 22 4.93 5.29 6.24
CA SER A 22 4.29 6.52 6.71
C SER A 22 2.76 6.43 6.61
N PRO A 23 1.98 7.14 7.45
CA PRO A 23 0.51 7.04 7.49
C PRO A 23 -0.15 7.39 6.16
N ALA A 24 0.37 8.40 5.45
CA ALA A 24 -0.09 8.81 4.13
C ALA A 24 0.01 7.64 3.13
N HIS A 25 1.21 7.08 3.00
CA HIS A 25 1.50 6.02 2.03
C HIS A 25 0.99 4.63 2.45
N MET A 26 0.61 4.43 3.70
CA MET A 26 0.14 3.13 4.21
C MET A 26 -1.12 2.66 3.46
N ARG A 27 -2.07 3.55 3.19
CA ARG A 27 -3.31 3.20 2.46
C ARG A 27 -3.00 2.66 1.06
N ARG A 28 -2.13 3.36 0.32
CA ARG A 28 -1.73 2.95 -1.02
C ARG A 28 -0.90 1.67 -0.99
N ALA A 29 0.03 1.54 -0.04
CA ALA A 29 0.81 0.33 0.15
C ALA A 29 -0.09 -0.88 0.40
N ALA A 30 -1.06 -0.78 1.32
CA ALA A 30 -2.03 -1.82 1.60
C ALA A 30 -2.80 -2.24 0.34
N LEU A 31 -3.27 -1.28 -0.46
CA LEU A 31 -4.00 -1.56 -1.71
C LEU A 31 -3.12 -2.33 -2.73
N ILE A 32 -1.89 -1.88 -2.93
CA ILE A 32 -0.94 -2.49 -3.89
C ILE A 32 -0.59 -3.91 -3.45
N PHE A 33 -0.24 -4.11 -2.18
CA PHE A 33 0.13 -5.43 -1.65
C PHE A 33 -1.04 -6.40 -1.66
N ASN A 34 -2.23 -5.98 -1.22
CA ASN A 34 -3.45 -6.79 -1.35
C ASN A 34 -3.68 -7.21 -2.79
N ARG A 35 -3.49 -6.29 -3.76
CA ARG A 35 -3.72 -6.59 -5.17
C ARG A 35 -2.66 -7.53 -5.76
N ALA A 36 -1.40 -7.37 -5.38
CA ALA A 36 -0.29 -8.18 -5.88
C ALA A 36 -0.32 -9.61 -5.33
N LEU A 37 -0.75 -9.80 -4.08
CA LEU A 37 -0.81 -11.09 -3.41
C LEU A 37 -2.15 -11.82 -3.60
N ARG A 38 -3.19 -11.15 -4.14
CA ARG A 38 -4.54 -11.72 -4.31
C ARG A 38 -4.61 -13.04 -5.09
N TYR A 39 -3.69 -13.25 -6.03
CA TYR A 39 -3.68 -14.43 -6.90
C TYR A 39 -2.57 -15.42 -6.54
N GLN A 40 -1.93 -15.25 -5.38
CA GLN A 40 -0.98 -16.21 -4.87
C GLN A 40 -1.71 -17.49 -4.46
N PRO A 41 -1.13 -18.68 -4.71
CA PRO A 41 -1.74 -19.96 -4.34
C PRO A 41 -1.81 -20.15 -2.82
N VAL A 42 -0.88 -19.55 -2.08
CA VAL A 42 -0.86 -19.55 -0.61
C VAL A 42 -1.49 -18.25 -0.10
N PRO A 43 -2.49 -18.31 0.80
CA PRO A 43 -3.09 -17.12 1.38
C PRO A 43 -2.11 -16.44 2.33
N VAL A 44 -1.70 -15.20 2.01
CA VAL A 44 -0.80 -14.39 2.84
C VAL A 44 -1.61 -13.36 3.64
N THR A 45 -1.44 -13.35 4.96
CA THR A 45 -2.04 -12.36 5.86
C THR A 45 -1.23 -11.07 5.85
N ILE A 46 -1.90 -9.94 5.63
CA ILE A 46 -1.25 -8.62 5.54
C ILE A 46 -1.65 -7.74 6.74
N GLY A 47 -0.70 -7.45 7.61
CA GLY A 47 -0.82 -6.46 8.68
C GLY A 47 -0.29 -5.10 8.24
N CYS A 48 -0.93 -4.01 8.67
CA CYS A 48 -0.47 -2.64 8.39
C CYS A 48 -0.11 -1.93 9.69
N SER A 49 1.14 -1.47 9.81
CA SER A 49 1.65 -0.74 10.98
C SER A 49 2.19 0.63 10.53
N PRO A 50 1.34 1.67 10.49
CA PRO A 50 1.77 3.00 10.08
C PRO A 50 2.77 3.58 11.09
N SER A 51 3.89 4.11 10.60
CA SER A 51 4.90 4.74 11.46
C SER A 51 4.41 6.11 11.94
N SER A 52 4.51 6.39 13.24
CA SER A 52 4.17 7.69 13.83
C SER A 52 5.14 8.82 13.44
N TYR A 53 6.26 8.48 12.78
CA TYR A 53 7.25 9.41 12.27
C TYR A 53 6.81 10.03 10.94
N SER A 54 5.88 10.97 11.00
CA SER A 54 5.61 11.87 9.88
C SER A 54 5.10 13.21 10.41
N GLY A 55 5.61 14.32 9.87
CA GLY A 55 5.07 15.66 10.14
C GLY A 55 3.62 15.86 9.63
N PHE A 56 3.05 14.84 8.99
CA PHE A 56 1.68 14.78 8.51
C PHE A 56 0.71 14.59 9.68
N ASN A 57 -0.20 15.55 9.85
CA ASN A 57 -1.26 15.47 10.86
C ASN A 57 -2.56 14.98 10.21
N PRO A 58 -2.94 13.71 10.37
CA PRO A 58 -4.14 13.15 9.74
C PRO A 58 -5.45 13.78 10.27
N ASP A 59 -5.45 14.36 11.47
CA ASP A 59 -6.65 14.97 12.06
C ASP A 59 -6.87 16.41 11.62
N LYS A 60 -5.86 17.05 11.01
CA LYS A 60 -5.91 18.46 10.60
C LYS A 60 -5.29 18.69 9.22
N TRP A 61 -5.29 17.66 8.37
CA TRP A 61 -4.67 17.70 7.04
C TRP A 61 -5.23 18.84 6.16
N TRP A 62 -6.47 19.28 6.38
CA TRP A 62 -7.09 20.39 5.65
C TRP A 62 -6.60 21.78 6.09
N ARG A 63 -5.76 21.89 7.13
CA ARG A 63 -5.28 23.18 7.65
C ARG A 63 -3.96 23.66 7.02
N ARG A 64 -3.19 22.76 6.39
CA ARG A 64 -1.90 23.09 5.77
C ARG A 64 -1.94 22.79 4.29
N LYS A 65 -1.48 23.75 3.47
CA LYS A 65 -1.45 23.60 2.01
C LYS A 65 -0.65 22.38 1.56
N GLU A 66 0.47 22.12 2.25
CA GLU A 66 1.34 20.95 2.02
C GLU A 66 0.59 19.63 2.23
N ASP A 67 -0.13 19.51 3.35
CA ASP A 67 -0.90 18.32 3.69
C ASP A 67 -2.09 18.12 2.73
N ILE A 68 -2.77 19.19 2.32
CA ILE A 68 -3.83 19.15 1.29
C ILE A 68 -3.27 18.63 -0.03
N GLN A 69 -2.13 19.17 -0.49
CA GLN A 69 -1.49 18.74 -1.73
C GLN A 69 -1.06 17.27 -1.66
N SER A 70 -0.52 16.83 -0.52
CA SER A 70 -0.14 15.44 -0.28
C SER A 70 -1.36 14.51 -0.39
N VAL A 71 -2.45 14.82 0.31
CA VAL A 71 -3.68 14.03 0.31
C VAL A 71 -4.29 13.97 -1.10
N MET A 72 -4.41 15.11 -1.80
CA MET A 72 -4.97 15.14 -3.16
C MET A 72 -4.11 14.37 -4.16
N SER A 73 -2.78 14.52 -4.10
CA SER A 73 -1.86 13.74 -4.94
C SER A 73 -2.03 12.23 -4.69
N GLU A 74 -2.22 11.84 -3.44
CA GLU A 74 -2.40 10.45 -3.07
C GLU A 74 -3.73 9.88 -3.54
N TYR A 75 -4.83 10.65 -3.47
CA TYR A 75 -6.11 10.26 -4.06
C TYR A 75 -6.01 10.09 -5.58
N LEU A 76 -5.35 11.01 -6.30
CA LEU A 76 -5.14 10.88 -7.74
C LEU A 76 -4.33 9.63 -8.09
N LYS A 77 -3.28 9.32 -7.32
CA LYS A 77 -2.47 8.10 -7.50
C LYS A 77 -3.29 6.84 -7.23
N ILE A 78 -4.14 6.82 -6.20
CA ILE A 78 -5.03 5.69 -5.91
C ILE A 78 -6.05 5.50 -7.04
N CYS A 79 -6.67 6.58 -7.52
CA CYS A 79 -7.61 6.51 -8.64
C CYS A 79 -6.93 6.00 -9.92
N SER A 80 -5.74 6.51 -10.23
CA SER A 80 -4.92 6.05 -11.35
C SER A 80 -4.60 4.55 -11.23
N PHE A 81 -4.19 4.10 -10.04
CA PHE A 81 -3.91 2.69 -9.79
C PHE A 81 -5.14 1.81 -9.97
N LEU A 82 -6.30 2.24 -9.45
CA LEU A 82 -7.54 1.49 -9.55
C LEU A 82 -8.06 1.37 -10.99
N LEU A 83 -7.93 2.44 -11.78
CA LEU A 83 -8.45 2.50 -13.15
C LEU A 83 -7.51 1.86 -14.19
N PHE A 84 -6.20 2.07 -14.06
CA PHE A 84 -5.23 1.70 -15.09
C PHE A 84 -4.27 0.58 -14.64
N GLU A 85 -3.53 0.76 -13.54
CA GLU A 85 -2.45 -0.17 -13.14
C GLU A 85 -2.95 -1.49 -12.56
N LYS A 86 -4.20 -1.54 -12.07
CA LYS A 86 -4.80 -2.78 -11.55
C LYS A 86 -4.82 -3.92 -12.59
N ARG A 87 -4.77 -3.62 -13.89
CA ARG A 87 -4.75 -4.63 -14.97
C ARG A 87 -3.37 -5.24 -15.18
N GLU A 88 -2.30 -4.47 -14.95
CA GLU A 88 -0.91 -4.92 -15.15
C GLU A 88 -0.49 -5.94 -14.09
N LEU A 89 -0.96 -5.79 -12.85
CA LEU A 89 -0.75 -6.75 -11.75
C LEU A 89 -1.62 -8.02 -11.85
N LYS A 90 -2.27 -8.27 -12.99
CA LYS A 90 -3.00 -9.53 -13.25
C LYS A 90 -2.18 -10.51 -14.11
N ARG A 91 -1.02 -10.08 -14.63
CA ARG A 91 -0.09 -10.95 -15.35
C ARG A 91 0.86 -11.68 -14.41
#